data_AF-A0A815D5Q7-F1
#
_entry.id   AF-A0A815D5Q7-F1
#
_cell.length_a   1.000
_cell.length_b   1.000
_cell.length_c   1.000
_cell.angle_alpha   90.00
_cell.angle_beta   90.00
_cell.angle_gamma   90.00
#
_symmetry.space_group_name_H-M   'P 1'
#
loop_
_entity.id
_entity.type
_entity.pdbx_description
1 polymer ?
#
loop_
_entity_poly.entity_id
_entity_poly.type
_entity_poly.pdbx_seq_one_letter_code
_entity_poly.pdbx_strand_id
1 'polypeptide(L)'
;MNYRSVVFREFTEESIQRIERYRQEAERVAAERLDASLHVNHYNERRSTTRLSKHEAITFPRMPNKELATGETLPLILQYKFPPELVEKPIEEIDPYYRTEYQFMVISGNKTIFRFSSTCACYLFASYNCCRRLAIRILTHSLFTTLIILTILTNCVFMTLKNPPEVNEYIVTAIYTVEVLIKCIARGFVLEKHTFLRDPWNWLDFLVIVLAYVTFFVNFENFTILRTFRVLRTLKSVAILADLKIIVVALMRALIGLRDVSILATFILSTCALAGLQLYSGVLRQKCVPTYVSFLNNSNLYGVQLNMSFEFYLAEIDNESMLKKIFLKG
;
A
#
# COMPACT_ATOMS: atom_id res chain seq x y z
N MET A 1 -15.82 23.07 14.32
CA MET A 1 -14.74 23.51 15.23
C MET A 1 -14.76 25.04 15.28
N ASN A 2 -14.60 25.68 16.46
CA ASN A 2 -14.56 27.15 16.53
C ASN A 2 -13.13 27.65 16.32
N TYR A 3 -12.80 28.11 15.11
CA TYR A 3 -11.44 28.55 14.75
C TYR A 3 -11.00 29.86 15.44
N ARG A 4 -11.91 30.55 16.18
CA ARG A 4 -11.55 31.79 16.88
C ARG A 4 -10.58 31.60 18.04
N SER A 5 -10.65 30.48 18.76
CA SER A 5 -9.85 30.22 19.98
C SER A 5 -8.55 29.42 19.73
N VAL A 6 -8.23 29.08 18.48
CA VAL A 6 -7.03 28.30 18.15
C VAL A 6 -5.77 29.17 18.30
N VAL A 7 -4.80 28.67 19.07
CA VAL A 7 -3.49 29.27 19.31
C VAL A 7 -2.41 28.26 18.91
N PHE A 8 -1.48 28.67 18.05
CA PHE A 8 -0.34 27.84 17.63
C PHE A 8 0.76 27.89 18.68
N ARG A 9 1.30 26.72 19.05
CA ARG A 9 2.42 26.59 19.99
C ARG A 9 3.43 25.58 19.46
N GLU A 10 4.71 25.83 19.70
CA GLU A 10 5.78 24.88 19.40
C GLU A 10 5.68 23.64 20.31
N PHE A 11 5.99 22.48 19.75
CA PHE A 11 5.96 21.21 20.47
C PHE A 11 7.20 21.08 21.37
N THR A 12 6.98 21.10 22.67
CA THR A 12 8.03 21.05 23.70
C THR A 12 7.76 19.90 24.68
N GLU A 13 8.65 19.67 25.66
CA GLU A 13 8.44 18.66 26.71
C GLU A 13 7.16 18.91 27.52
N GLU A 14 6.80 20.18 27.74
CA GLU A 14 5.52 20.52 28.37
C GLU A 14 4.31 20.08 27.56
N SER A 15 4.44 20.02 26.23
CA SER A 15 3.38 19.53 25.35
C SER A 15 3.09 18.05 25.62
N ILE A 16 4.13 17.25 25.89
CA ILE A 16 3.99 15.83 26.24
C ILE A 16 3.26 15.68 27.58
N GLN A 17 3.65 16.45 28.59
CA GLN A 17 2.98 16.46 29.90
C GLN A 17 1.52 16.92 29.80
N ARG A 18 1.20 17.85 28.89
CA ARG A 18 -0.20 18.23 28.60
C ARG A 18 -0.98 17.08 27.99
N ILE A 19 -0.42 16.36 27.02
CA ILE A 19 -1.05 15.18 26.40
C ILE A 19 -1.31 14.09 27.45
N GLU A 20 -0.34 13.82 28.33
CA GLU A 20 -0.51 12.88 29.44
C GLU A 20 -1.68 13.25 30.36
N ARG A 21 -1.78 14.53 30.74
CA ARG A 21 -2.90 15.02 31.56
C ARG A 21 -4.24 14.82 30.86
N TYR A 22 -4.35 15.18 29.58
CA TYR A 22 -5.59 14.99 28.82
C TYR A 22 -5.96 13.52 28.65
N ARG A 23 -4.96 12.64 28.49
CA ARG A 23 -5.18 11.20 28.39
C ARG A 23 -5.69 10.61 29.70
N GLN A 24 -5.09 10.98 30.83
CA GLN A 24 -5.57 10.57 32.15
C GLN A 24 -6.99 11.07 32.43
N GLU A 25 -7.29 12.32 32.06
CA GLU A 25 -8.63 12.88 32.18
C GLU A 25 -9.65 12.11 31.32
N ALA A 26 -9.30 11.81 30.06
CA ALA A 26 -10.16 11.02 29.18
C ALA A 26 -10.41 9.60 29.71
N GLU A 27 -9.38 8.95 30.28
CA GLU A 27 -9.50 7.63 30.90
C GLU A 27 -10.41 7.65 32.13
N ARG A 28 -10.33 8.70 32.98
CA ARG A 28 -11.24 8.88 34.12
C ARG A 28 -12.68 9.03 33.68
N VAL A 29 -12.95 9.88 32.70
CA VAL A 29 -14.32 10.09 32.19
C VAL A 29 -14.85 8.82 31.51
N ALA A 30 -13.99 8.05 30.84
CA ALA A 30 -14.37 6.75 30.27
C ALA A 30 -14.72 5.71 31.35
N ALA A 31 -14.00 5.70 32.48
CA ALA A 31 -14.31 4.84 33.63
C ALA A 31 -15.63 5.25 34.30
N GLU A 32 -15.86 6.55 34.53
CA GLU A 32 -17.13 7.06 35.06
C GLU A 32 -18.33 6.68 34.19
N ARG A 33 -18.16 6.65 32.86
CA ARG A 33 -19.19 6.15 31.93
C ARG A 33 -19.46 4.66 32.09
N LEU A 34 -18.42 3.86 32.30
CA LEU A 34 -18.56 2.42 32.52
C LEU A 34 -19.35 2.17 33.81
N ASP A 35 -19.01 2.87 34.89
CA ASP A 35 -19.70 2.78 36.18
C ASP A 35 -21.15 3.26 36.09
N ALA A 36 -21.41 4.39 35.41
CA ALA A 36 -22.76 4.89 35.16
C ALA A 36 -23.59 3.91 34.32
N SER A 37 -22.96 3.19 33.37
CA SER A 37 -23.64 2.17 32.56
C SER A 37 -23.96 0.90 33.36
N LEU A 38 -23.20 0.59 34.40
CA LEU A 38 -23.42 -0.55 35.30
C LEU A 38 -24.49 -0.27 36.36
N HIS A 39 -24.70 0.99 36.75
CA HIS A 39 -25.61 1.40 37.83
C HIS A 39 -27.02 1.86 37.39
N VAL A 40 -27.48 1.56 36.17
CA VAL A 40 -28.75 2.11 35.65
C VAL A 40 -29.98 1.53 36.37
N ASN A 41 -30.51 2.29 37.33
CA ASN A 41 -31.93 2.31 37.69
C ASN A 41 -32.58 3.61 37.19
N HIS A 42 -33.76 3.45 36.62
CA HIS A 42 -34.45 4.39 35.75
C HIS A 42 -35.20 5.46 36.58
N TYR A 43 -34.65 6.67 36.78
CA TYR A 43 -35.44 7.93 36.89
C TYR A 43 -34.53 9.17 37.02
N ASN A 44 -34.78 10.19 36.18
CA ASN A 44 -34.29 11.59 36.26
C ASN A 44 -32.87 12.00 35.83
N GLU A 45 -32.21 11.31 34.89
CA GLU A 45 -30.85 11.70 34.45
C GLU A 45 -30.72 12.52 33.16
N ARG A 46 -31.79 12.69 32.35
CA ARG A 46 -31.66 13.17 30.96
C ARG A 46 -31.11 14.59 30.79
N ARG A 47 -31.28 15.52 31.74
CA ARG A 47 -30.85 16.93 31.55
C ARG A 47 -29.39 17.18 31.93
N SER A 48 -28.91 16.53 32.98
CA SER A 48 -27.53 16.63 33.47
C SER A 48 -26.57 15.85 32.57
N THR A 49 -26.94 14.61 32.21
CA THR A 49 -26.19 13.77 31.25
C THR A 49 -26.10 14.42 29.87
N THR A 50 -27.14 15.12 29.40
CA THR A 50 -27.11 15.83 28.10
C THR A 50 -26.12 17.01 28.10
N ARG A 51 -26.00 17.75 29.21
CA ARG A 51 -25.02 18.85 29.31
C ARG A 51 -23.59 18.33 29.46
N LEU A 52 -23.40 17.31 30.31
CA LEU A 52 -22.11 16.67 30.52
C LEU A 52 -21.62 16.01 29.23
N SER A 53 -22.46 15.23 28.54
CA SER A 53 -22.13 14.62 27.25
C SER A 53 -21.89 15.64 26.14
N LYS A 54 -22.57 16.79 26.14
CA LYS A 54 -22.31 17.86 25.16
C LYS A 54 -20.97 18.55 25.42
N HIS A 55 -20.65 18.86 26.67
CA HIS A 55 -19.34 19.43 27.04
C HIS A 55 -18.20 18.44 26.73
N GLU A 56 -18.42 17.17 27.01
CA GLU A 56 -17.47 16.11 26.73
C GLU A 56 -17.28 15.87 25.23
N ALA A 57 -18.36 15.87 24.43
CA ALA A 57 -18.27 15.76 22.97
C ALA A 57 -17.54 16.94 22.31
N ILE A 58 -17.54 18.12 22.95
CA ILE A 58 -16.76 19.29 22.53
C ILE A 58 -15.28 19.10 22.90
N THR A 59 -14.99 18.46 24.04
CA THR A 59 -13.63 18.29 24.58
C THR A 59 -12.90 17.12 23.94
N PHE A 60 -13.59 16.00 23.77
CA PHE A 60 -13.14 14.75 23.16
C PHE A 60 -14.11 14.36 22.03
N PRO A 61 -13.99 15.00 20.86
CA PRO A 61 -14.81 14.64 19.72
C PRO A 61 -14.55 13.18 19.31
N ARG A 62 -15.55 12.52 18.72
CA ARG A 62 -15.45 11.10 18.30
C ARG A 62 -14.89 10.89 16.90
N MET A 63 -14.82 11.95 16.10
CA MET A 63 -14.37 11.90 14.72
C MET A 63 -13.38 13.02 14.44
N PRO A 64 -12.34 12.75 13.64
CA PRO A 64 -11.37 13.76 13.23
C PRO A 64 -12.00 14.78 12.27
N ASN A 65 -11.47 16.00 12.27
CA ASN A 65 -11.92 17.04 11.35
C ASN A 65 -11.33 16.82 9.95
N LYS A 66 -12.21 16.72 8.93
CA LYS A 66 -11.80 16.47 7.53
C LYS A 66 -10.97 17.62 6.94
N GLU A 67 -11.26 18.87 7.33
CA GLU A 67 -10.53 20.05 6.84
C GLU A 67 -9.08 20.12 7.34
N LEU A 68 -8.78 19.39 8.41
CA LEU A 68 -7.44 19.30 8.97
C LEU A 68 -6.76 17.99 8.58
N ALA A 69 -7.25 17.24 7.58
CA ALA A 69 -6.66 15.96 7.21
C ALA A 69 -5.20 16.10 6.72
N THR A 70 -4.42 15.02 6.90
CA THR A 70 -3.01 15.00 6.48
C THR A 70 -2.90 15.10 4.95
N GLY A 71 -2.03 15.98 4.47
CA GLY A 71 -1.87 16.26 3.03
C GLY A 71 -2.78 17.38 2.51
N GLU A 72 -3.79 17.79 3.27
CA GLU A 72 -4.62 18.95 2.93
C GLU A 72 -3.91 20.27 3.23
N THR A 73 -4.36 21.33 2.57
CA THR A 73 -3.95 22.69 2.89
C THR A 73 -4.72 23.22 4.09
N LEU A 74 -4.02 23.96 4.95
CA LEU A 74 -4.63 24.54 6.14
C LEU A 74 -5.83 25.44 5.77
N PRO A 75 -6.97 25.44 6.49
CA PRO A 75 -8.07 26.34 6.20
C PRO A 75 -7.67 27.83 6.22
N LEU A 76 -8.26 28.65 5.34
CA LEU A 76 -7.88 30.07 5.15
C LEU A 76 -7.83 30.89 6.45
N ILE A 77 -8.79 30.67 7.35
CA ILE A 77 -8.88 31.36 8.65
C ILE A 77 -7.67 31.06 9.53
N LEU A 78 -7.17 29.81 9.48
CA LEU A 78 -6.00 29.37 10.23
C LEU A 78 -4.71 29.78 9.53
N GLN A 79 -4.68 29.83 8.19
CA GLN A 79 -3.53 30.35 7.43
C GLN A 79 -3.21 31.80 7.79
N TYR A 80 -4.23 32.66 7.88
CA TYR A 80 -4.06 34.08 8.24
C TYR A 80 -3.48 34.27 9.65
N LYS A 81 -3.79 33.36 10.58
CA LYS A 81 -3.30 33.41 11.97
C LYS A 81 -1.95 32.73 12.18
N PHE A 82 -1.41 32.05 11.17
CA PHE A 82 -0.24 31.19 11.36
C PHE A 82 1.06 32.01 11.33
N PRO A 83 1.86 32.01 12.42
CA PRO A 83 3.10 32.78 12.47
C PRO A 83 4.16 32.17 11.53
N PRO A 84 4.94 33.00 10.81
CA PRO A 84 5.96 32.51 9.87
C PRO A 84 7.11 31.78 10.56
N GLU A 85 7.37 32.06 11.83
CA GLU A 85 8.47 31.45 12.62
C GLU A 85 8.27 29.96 12.95
N LEU A 86 7.04 29.46 12.84
CA LEU A 86 6.66 28.07 13.11
C LEU A 86 6.58 27.20 11.84
N VAL A 87 6.89 27.75 10.66
CA VAL A 87 6.99 26.97 9.41
C VAL A 87 8.06 25.89 9.57
N GLU A 88 7.73 24.65 9.18
CA GLU A 88 8.61 23.47 9.25
C GLU A 88 9.15 23.12 10.66
N LYS A 89 8.52 23.68 11.70
CA LYS A 89 8.78 23.31 13.10
C LYS A 89 7.67 22.40 13.64
N PRO A 90 7.98 21.50 14.58
CA PRO A 90 6.97 20.69 15.23
C PRO A 90 6.08 21.59 16.10
N ILE A 91 4.77 21.53 15.87
CA ILE A 91 3.76 22.28 16.60
C ILE A 91 2.76 21.34 17.29
N GLU A 92 2.11 21.85 18.33
CA GLU A 92 1.03 21.11 19.00
C GLU A 92 -0.12 20.83 18.03
N GLU A 93 -0.77 19.69 18.22
CA GLU A 93 -1.92 19.29 17.41
C GLU A 93 -3.13 20.18 17.71
N ILE A 94 -3.77 20.65 16.64
CA ILE A 94 -4.83 21.66 16.69
C ILE A 94 -6.19 20.97 16.82
N ASP A 95 -6.36 19.82 16.19
CA ASP A 95 -7.60 19.05 16.25
C ASP A 95 -7.80 18.44 17.65
N PRO A 96 -8.89 18.79 18.37
CA PRO A 96 -9.17 18.23 19.69
C PRO A 96 -9.29 16.71 19.70
N TYR A 97 -9.63 16.10 18.55
CA TYR A 97 -9.70 14.64 18.40
C TYR A 97 -8.39 13.95 18.77
N TYR A 98 -7.26 14.52 18.36
CA TYR A 98 -5.93 13.92 18.54
C TYR A 98 -5.22 14.42 19.81
N ARG A 99 -5.89 15.21 20.66
CA ARG A 99 -5.28 15.83 21.85
C ARG A 99 -4.78 14.82 22.89
N THR A 100 -5.35 13.61 22.90
CA THR A 100 -4.97 12.51 23.79
C THR A 100 -3.91 11.59 23.17
N GLU A 101 -3.59 11.76 21.88
CA GLU A 101 -2.62 10.95 21.17
C GLU A 101 -1.23 11.61 21.19
N TYR A 102 -0.17 10.80 21.29
CA TYR A 102 1.21 11.29 21.26
C TYR A 102 1.62 11.66 19.84
N GLN A 103 1.12 12.79 19.37
CA GLN A 103 1.33 13.26 18.00
C GLN A 103 1.61 14.76 17.97
N PHE A 104 2.36 15.17 16.96
CA PHE A 104 2.59 16.57 16.66
C PHE A 104 2.38 16.81 15.17
N MET A 105 2.05 18.05 14.84
CA MET A 105 1.81 18.49 13.48
C MET A 105 2.99 19.33 13.00
N VAL A 106 3.24 19.32 11.70
CA VAL A 106 4.21 20.20 11.03
C VAL A 106 3.53 20.78 9.81
N ILE A 107 3.68 22.09 9.61
CA ILE A 107 3.15 22.79 8.45
C ILE A 107 4.31 23.14 7.53
N SER A 108 4.23 22.70 6.28
CA SER A 108 5.22 23.04 5.25
C SER A 108 5.06 24.48 4.75
N GLY A 109 6.04 25.01 4.01
CA GLY A 109 5.97 26.32 3.38
C GLY A 109 4.70 26.53 2.53
N ASN A 110 4.23 25.48 1.86
CA ASN A 110 2.99 25.48 1.06
C ASN A 110 1.70 25.34 1.92
N LYS A 111 1.80 25.53 3.24
CA LYS A 111 0.70 25.41 4.21
C LYS A 111 0.02 24.04 4.25
N THR A 112 0.70 22.99 3.80
CA THR A 112 0.22 21.60 3.84
C THR A 112 0.47 20.98 5.22
N ILE A 113 -0.49 20.17 5.67
CA ILE A 113 -0.50 19.57 7.00
C ILE A 113 0.19 18.21 6.98
N PHE A 114 1.23 18.03 7.80
CA PHE A 114 1.88 16.75 8.06
C PHE A 114 1.76 16.37 9.53
N ARG A 115 1.46 15.10 9.81
CA ARG A 115 1.38 14.55 11.17
C ARG A 115 2.47 13.53 11.43
N PHE A 116 3.00 13.57 12.65
CA PHE A 116 4.10 12.71 13.10
C PHE A 116 3.82 12.21 14.52
N SER A 117 4.38 11.05 14.85
CA SER A 117 4.31 10.50 16.21
C SER A 117 5.34 11.17 17.11
N SER A 118 4.94 11.57 18.31
CA SER A 118 5.78 12.24 19.32
C SER A 118 6.64 11.27 20.14
N THR A 119 6.49 9.99 19.90
CA THR A 119 7.16 8.88 20.57
C THR A 119 8.55 8.64 19.99
N CYS A 120 9.41 7.93 20.73
CA CYS A 120 10.78 7.67 20.30
C CYS A 120 10.81 6.81 19.03
N ALA A 121 11.41 7.32 17.95
CA ALA A 121 11.58 6.54 16.73
C ALA A 121 12.70 5.50 16.93
N CYS A 122 12.40 4.23 16.67
CA CYS A 122 13.34 3.10 16.76
C CYS A 122 14.00 2.91 18.14
N TYR A 123 13.37 3.37 19.24
CA TYR A 123 13.90 3.38 20.63
C TYR A 123 15.24 4.11 20.86
N LEU A 124 15.94 4.53 19.79
CA LEU A 124 17.23 5.22 19.84
C LEU A 124 17.11 6.72 19.51
N PHE A 125 16.11 7.12 18.72
CA PHE A 125 15.94 8.52 18.32
C PHE A 125 14.81 9.18 19.11
N ALA A 126 15.19 9.74 20.26
CA ALA A 126 14.31 10.59 21.05
C ALA A 126 13.84 11.80 20.24
N SER A 127 12.71 12.37 20.66
CA SER A 127 12.02 13.42 19.92
C SER A 127 12.81 14.68 19.63
N TYR A 128 13.85 14.87 20.44
CA TYR A 128 14.69 16.06 20.48
C TYR A 128 16.00 15.92 19.69
N ASN A 129 16.31 14.73 19.16
CA ASN A 129 17.56 14.50 18.42
C ASN A 129 17.62 15.36 17.16
N CYS A 130 18.78 15.98 16.91
CA CYS A 130 19.02 16.83 15.74
C CYS A 130 18.72 16.08 14.43
N CYS A 131 19.13 14.80 14.35
CA CYS A 131 18.87 13.94 13.20
C CYS A 131 17.37 13.82 12.87
N ARG A 132 16.51 13.69 13.89
CA ARG A 132 15.06 13.56 13.67
C ARG A 132 14.44 14.89 13.22
N ARG A 133 14.85 16.00 13.85
CA ARG A 133 14.38 17.35 13.43
C ARG A 133 14.81 17.67 12.00
N LEU A 134 16.04 17.32 11.63
CA LEU A 134 16.54 17.46 10.27
C LEU A 134 15.76 16.56 9.29
N ALA A 135 15.53 15.29 9.63
CA ALA A 135 14.75 14.38 8.79
C ALA A 135 13.32 14.88 8.56
N ILE A 136 12.67 15.42 9.60
CA ILE A 136 11.34 16.02 9.49
C ILE A 136 11.38 17.24 8.55
N ARG A 137 12.33 18.17 8.75
CA ARG A 137 12.47 19.34 7.86
C ARG A 137 12.67 18.93 6.41
N ILE A 138 13.58 17.98 6.15
CA ILE A 138 13.84 17.46 4.80
C ILE A 138 12.58 16.83 4.21
N LEU A 139 11.88 15.97 4.98
CA LEU A 139 10.68 15.28 4.52
C LEU A 139 9.52 16.23 4.21
N THR A 140 9.35 17.32 4.98
CA THR A 140 8.28 18.31 4.75
C THR A 140 8.61 19.34 3.68
N HIS A 141 9.87 19.43 3.26
CA HIS A 141 10.30 20.40 2.27
C HIS A 141 9.80 20.04 0.86
N SER A 142 9.29 21.04 0.12
CA SER A 142 8.72 20.78 -1.22
C SER A 142 9.74 20.23 -2.22
N LEU A 143 11.01 20.64 -2.12
CA LEU A 143 12.07 20.15 -3.02
C LEU A 143 12.31 18.64 -2.89
N PHE A 144 12.16 18.09 -1.68
CA PHE A 144 12.35 16.65 -1.48
C PHE A 144 11.31 15.85 -2.29
N THR A 145 10.05 16.26 -2.20
CA THR A 145 8.97 15.66 -3.00
C THR A 145 9.23 15.82 -4.51
N THR A 146 9.66 17.00 -4.96
CA THR A 146 10.00 17.24 -6.37
C THR A 146 11.18 16.36 -6.83
N LEU A 147 12.21 16.16 -6.01
CA LEU A 147 13.35 15.30 -6.31
C LEU A 147 12.94 13.83 -6.48
N ILE A 148 12.05 13.32 -5.62
CA ILE A 148 11.55 11.95 -5.74
C ILE A 148 10.72 11.78 -7.01
N ILE A 149 9.84 12.75 -7.32
CA ILE A 149 9.04 12.73 -8.55
C ILE A 149 9.95 12.75 -9.79
N LEU A 150 10.95 13.63 -9.82
CA LEU A 150 11.92 13.72 -10.90
C LEU A 150 12.67 12.40 -11.07
N THR A 151 13.12 11.79 -9.97
CA THR A 151 13.82 10.49 -9.99
C THR A 151 12.94 9.39 -10.59
N ILE A 152 11.65 9.35 -10.25
CA ILE A 152 10.70 8.38 -10.82
C ILE A 152 10.56 8.61 -12.33
N LEU A 153 10.36 9.86 -12.76
CA LEU A 153 10.23 10.20 -14.18
C LEU A 153 11.47 9.83 -14.97
N THR A 154 12.65 10.20 -14.47
CA THR A 154 13.94 9.84 -15.07
C THR A 154 14.10 8.32 -15.14
N ASN A 155 13.78 7.59 -14.08
CA ASN A 155 13.83 6.13 -14.09
C ASN A 155 12.86 5.52 -15.13
N CYS A 156 11.64 6.06 -15.27
CA CYS A 156 10.70 5.62 -16.30
C CYS A 156 11.27 5.82 -17.71
N VAL A 157 11.93 6.95 -17.99
CA VAL A 157 12.60 7.21 -19.28
C VAL A 157 13.73 6.22 -19.51
N PHE A 158 14.55 5.93 -18.50
CA PHE A 158 15.62 4.93 -18.64
C PHE A 158 15.08 3.52 -18.88
N MET A 159 13.90 3.17 -18.37
CA MET A 159 13.28 1.86 -18.62
C MET A 159 12.78 1.67 -20.06
N THR A 160 12.52 2.74 -20.82
CA THR A 160 12.12 2.64 -22.22
C THR A 160 13.32 2.57 -23.18
N LEU A 161 14.50 2.96 -22.73
CA LEU A 161 15.72 2.85 -23.52
C LEU A 161 16.14 1.38 -23.67
N LYS A 162 16.56 1.00 -24.88
CA LYS A 162 16.97 -0.37 -25.20
C LYS A 162 18.22 -0.82 -24.43
N ASN A 163 19.15 0.11 -24.18
CA ASN A 163 20.41 -0.11 -23.47
C ASN A 163 20.63 1.01 -22.43
N PRO A 164 19.97 0.96 -21.27
CA PRO A 164 20.21 1.93 -20.22
C PRO A 164 21.57 1.68 -19.56
N PRO A 165 22.27 2.74 -19.11
CA PRO A 165 23.53 2.58 -18.39
C PRO A 165 23.28 1.96 -17.00
N GLU A 166 24.05 0.94 -16.65
CA GLU A 166 23.86 0.20 -15.38
C GLU A 166 23.98 1.11 -14.15
N VAL A 167 24.86 2.12 -14.20
CA VAL A 167 25.06 3.10 -13.11
C VAL A 167 23.77 3.81 -12.69
N ASN A 168 22.81 3.98 -13.60
CA ASN A 168 21.53 4.62 -13.29
C ASN A 168 20.72 3.81 -12.27
N GLU A 169 20.74 2.48 -12.36
CA GLU A 169 19.96 1.62 -11.45
C GLU A 169 20.50 1.69 -10.03
N TYR A 170 21.81 1.83 -9.86
CA TYR A 170 22.45 2.06 -8.57
C TYR A 170 22.07 3.42 -7.99
N ILE A 171 22.15 4.49 -8.79
CA ILE A 171 21.82 5.84 -8.35
C ILE A 171 20.35 5.92 -7.92
N VAL A 172 19.43 5.41 -8.73
CA VAL A 172 17.99 5.39 -8.43
C VAL A 172 17.71 4.58 -7.15
N THR A 173 18.35 3.42 -6.99
CA THR A 173 18.18 2.59 -5.78
C THR A 173 18.75 3.28 -4.53
N ALA A 174 19.87 3.99 -4.65
CA ALA A 174 20.45 4.77 -3.57
C ALA A 174 19.53 5.93 -3.14
N ILE A 175 18.95 6.66 -4.10
CA ILE A 175 17.98 7.74 -3.80
C ILE A 175 16.77 7.20 -3.04
N TYR A 176 16.18 6.08 -3.47
CA TYR A 176 15.05 5.47 -2.75
C TYR A 176 15.46 4.95 -1.37
N THR A 177 16.66 4.41 -1.22
CA THR A 177 17.19 3.98 0.09
C THR A 177 17.25 5.16 1.06
N VAL A 178 17.81 6.29 0.62
CA VAL A 178 17.88 7.52 1.42
C VAL A 178 16.47 8.02 1.76
N GLU A 179 15.53 7.96 0.82
CA GLU A 179 14.16 8.38 1.04
C GLU A 179 13.48 7.59 2.17
N VAL A 180 13.52 6.26 2.11
CA VAL A 180 12.91 5.42 3.15
C VAL A 180 13.64 5.52 4.46
N LEU A 181 14.97 5.73 4.46
CA LEU A 181 15.72 6.01 5.68
C LEU A 181 15.26 7.31 6.34
N ILE A 182 15.11 8.40 5.58
CA ILE A 182 14.60 9.69 6.08
C ILE A 182 13.17 9.51 6.63
N LYS A 183 12.29 8.82 5.89
CA LYS A 183 10.91 8.54 6.33
C LYS A 183 10.88 7.70 7.62
N CYS A 184 11.74 6.70 7.72
CA CYS A 184 11.88 5.84 8.89
C CYS A 184 12.37 6.63 10.11
N ILE A 185 13.38 7.49 9.95
CA ILE A 185 13.88 8.34 11.05
C ILE A 185 12.82 9.34 11.49
N ALA A 186 12.08 9.94 10.55
CA ALA A 186 11.06 10.95 10.85
C ALA A 186 9.79 10.37 11.52
N ARG A 187 9.33 9.18 11.10
CA ARG A 187 8.06 8.57 11.56
C ARG A 187 8.22 7.39 12.54
N GLY A 188 9.41 6.81 12.67
CA GLY A 188 9.65 5.57 13.40
C GLY A 188 9.32 4.30 12.59
N PHE A 189 9.84 3.14 13.03
CA PHE A 189 9.84 1.89 12.26
C PHE A 189 8.54 1.07 12.37
N VAL A 190 8.15 0.54 13.56
CA VAL A 190 7.02 -0.43 13.67
C VAL A 190 5.98 -0.20 14.78
N LEU A 191 6.28 0.53 15.86
CA LEU A 191 5.56 0.29 17.13
C LEU A 191 4.43 1.28 17.53
N GLU A 192 4.10 2.31 16.73
CA GLU A 192 3.05 3.29 17.06
C GLU A 192 1.93 3.49 16.02
N LYS A 193 0.85 4.17 16.44
CA LYS A 193 -0.36 4.43 15.63
C LYS A 193 -0.12 5.23 14.34
N HIS A 194 0.96 6.02 14.25
CA HIS A 194 1.33 6.79 13.04
C HIS A 194 2.69 6.38 12.48
N THR A 195 2.99 5.10 12.58
CA THR A 195 4.26 4.56 12.14
C THR A 195 4.32 4.34 10.63
N PHE A 196 5.54 4.38 10.07
CA PHE A 196 5.84 4.19 8.66
C PHE A 196 5.11 2.97 8.07
N LEU A 197 5.13 1.81 8.73
CA LEU A 197 4.49 0.57 8.24
C LEU A 197 2.96 0.49 8.44
N ARG A 198 2.25 1.51 8.92
CA ARG A 198 0.79 1.44 9.01
C ARG A 198 0.08 1.99 7.78
N ASP A 199 0.75 2.87 7.06
CA ASP A 199 0.24 3.42 5.80
C ASP A 199 0.56 2.43 4.65
N PRO A 200 -0.44 1.90 3.92
CA PRO A 200 -0.21 0.97 2.82
C PRO A 200 0.62 1.59 1.69
N TRP A 201 0.63 2.92 1.59
CA TRP A 201 1.47 3.66 0.64
C TRP A 201 2.96 3.60 0.99
N ASN A 202 3.30 3.58 2.28
CA ASN A 202 4.68 3.43 2.73
C ASN A 202 5.16 1.97 2.62
N TRP A 203 4.24 0.99 2.67
CA TRP A 203 4.55 -0.41 2.33
C TRP A 203 5.02 -0.54 0.90
N LEU A 204 4.40 0.18 -0.03
CA LEU A 204 4.85 0.20 -1.42
C LEU A 204 6.30 0.72 -1.52
N ASP A 205 6.62 1.80 -0.82
CA ASP A 205 7.98 2.34 -0.76
C ASP A 205 8.99 1.33 -0.22
N PHE A 206 8.63 0.61 0.84
CA PHE A 206 9.47 -0.43 1.44
C PHE A 206 9.65 -1.64 0.51
N LEU A 207 8.56 -2.13 -0.10
CA LEU A 207 8.57 -3.25 -1.03
C LEU A 207 9.47 -2.96 -2.23
N VAL A 208 9.38 -1.76 -2.80
CA VAL A 208 10.18 -1.34 -3.95
C VAL A 208 11.68 -1.40 -3.64
N ILE A 209 12.08 -1.01 -2.43
CA ILE A 209 13.48 -1.05 -2.01
C ILE A 209 13.94 -2.48 -1.74
N VAL A 210 13.15 -3.26 -0.99
CA VAL A 210 13.48 -4.66 -0.73
C VAL A 210 13.66 -5.43 -2.03
N LEU A 211 12.74 -5.26 -3.00
CA LEU A 211 12.87 -5.89 -4.31
C LEU A 211 14.10 -5.40 -5.07
N ALA A 212 14.46 -4.11 -4.99
CA ALA A 212 15.69 -3.59 -5.59
C ALA A 212 16.95 -4.24 -5.00
N TYR A 213 17.03 -4.40 -3.68
CA TYR A 213 18.16 -5.08 -3.04
C TYR A 213 18.19 -6.58 -3.34
N VAL A 214 17.03 -7.25 -3.35
CA VAL A 214 16.95 -8.66 -3.76
C VAL A 214 17.47 -8.85 -5.18
N THR A 215 17.13 -7.95 -6.11
CA THR A 215 17.68 -8.00 -7.48
C THR A 215 19.19 -7.75 -7.55
N PHE A 216 19.78 -7.12 -6.53
CA PHE A 216 21.22 -6.88 -6.45
C PHE A 216 21.98 -8.08 -5.87
N PHE A 217 21.42 -8.73 -4.86
CA PHE A 217 22.03 -9.90 -4.20
C PHE A 217 21.79 -11.21 -4.95
N VAL A 218 20.70 -11.32 -5.70
CA VAL A 218 20.29 -12.54 -6.41
C VAL A 218 20.56 -12.37 -7.91
N ASN A 219 21.84 -12.50 -8.30
CA ASN A 219 22.23 -12.58 -9.71
C ASN A 219 22.12 -14.02 -10.20
N PHE A 220 20.89 -14.52 -10.39
CA PHE A 220 20.68 -15.75 -11.15
C PHE A 220 20.22 -15.40 -12.56
N GLU A 221 21.03 -15.84 -13.54
CA GLU A 221 20.93 -15.59 -14.98
C GLU A 221 19.57 -15.97 -15.61
N ASN A 222 18.73 -16.72 -14.90
CA ASN A 222 17.51 -17.34 -15.43
C ASN A 222 16.19 -16.66 -15.04
N PHE A 223 16.18 -15.62 -14.20
CA PHE A 223 14.92 -15.00 -13.77
C PHE A 223 14.63 -13.70 -14.53
N THR A 224 14.07 -13.84 -15.74
CA THR A 224 13.44 -12.74 -16.51
C THR A 224 12.46 -11.92 -15.65
N ILE A 225 11.85 -12.55 -14.65
CA ILE A 225 10.89 -11.96 -13.69
C ILE A 225 11.53 -10.83 -12.85
N LEU A 226 12.80 -10.96 -12.47
CA LEU A 226 13.51 -9.96 -11.66
C LEU A 226 13.63 -8.62 -12.38
N ARG A 227 13.74 -8.64 -13.71
CA ARG A 227 13.74 -7.45 -14.56
C ARG A 227 12.38 -6.75 -14.55
N THR A 228 11.28 -7.51 -14.49
CA THR A 228 9.91 -6.98 -14.45
C THR A 228 9.60 -6.28 -13.12
N PHE A 229 10.17 -6.72 -12.00
CA PHE A 229 9.95 -6.05 -10.70
C PHE A 229 10.42 -4.59 -10.65
N ARG A 230 11.32 -4.18 -11.55
CA ARG A 230 11.73 -2.78 -11.69
C ARG A 230 10.57 -1.86 -12.03
N VAL A 231 9.51 -2.36 -12.67
CA VAL A 231 8.28 -1.61 -12.98
C VAL A 231 7.53 -1.21 -11.70
N LEU A 232 7.68 -1.95 -10.60
CA LEU A 232 7.04 -1.57 -9.33
C LEU A 232 7.53 -0.20 -8.81
N ARG A 233 8.71 0.27 -9.24
CA ARG A 233 9.18 1.63 -8.95
C ARG A 233 8.30 2.70 -9.61
N THR A 234 7.71 2.43 -10.78
CA THR A 234 6.80 3.39 -11.44
C THR A 234 5.47 3.45 -10.71
N LEU A 235 5.05 2.36 -10.06
CA LEU A 235 3.85 2.32 -9.22
C LEU A 235 3.95 3.27 -8.01
N LYS A 236 5.17 3.60 -7.55
CA LYS A 236 5.43 4.60 -6.51
C LYS A 236 4.81 5.97 -6.83
N SER A 237 4.64 6.32 -8.11
CA SER A 237 3.98 7.56 -8.53
C SER A 237 2.56 7.70 -7.95
N VAL A 238 1.84 6.58 -7.81
CA VAL A 238 0.51 6.52 -7.19
C VAL A 238 0.57 6.88 -5.70
N ALA A 239 1.63 6.49 -5.00
CA ALA A 239 1.81 6.81 -3.59
C ALA A 239 2.18 8.28 -3.33
N ILE A 240 2.61 9.02 -4.36
CA ILE A 240 3.01 10.43 -4.23
C ILE A 240 1.86 11.36 -4.61
N LEU A 241 1.15 11.06 -5.68
CA LEU A 241 0.02 11.87 -6.15
C LEU A 241 -1.22 11.57 -5.29
N ALA A 242 -1.59 12.51 -4.42
CA ALA A 242 -2.73 12.37 -3.50
C ALA A 242 -4.04 12.03 -4.25
N ASP A 243 -4.26 12.64 -5.42
CA ASP A 243 -5.45 12.40 -6.23
C ASP A 243 -5.50 10.97 -6.78
N LEU A 244 -4.35 10.39 -7.15
CA LEU A 244 -4.26 9.01 -7.61
C LEU A 244 -4.59 8.03 -6.48
N LYS A 245 -4.31 8.37 -5.22
CA LYS A 245 -4.66 7.51 -4.08
C LYS A 245 -6.16 7.32 -3.97
N ILE A 246 -6.94 8.39 -4.17
CA ILE A 246 -8.40 8.33 -4.10
C ILE A 246 -8.93 7.38 -5.18
N ILE A 247 -8.41 7.52 -6.39
CA ILE A 247 -8.80 6.67 -7.53
C ILE A 247 -8.47 5.21 -7.25
N VAL A 248 -7.26 4.90 -6.78
CA VAL A 248 -6.85 3.51 -6.49
C VAL A 248 -7.64 2.92 -5.34
N VAL A 249 -7.93 3.68 -4.30
CA VAL A 249 -8.79 3.19 -3.21
C VAL A 249 -10.22 2.94 -3.70
N ALA A 250 -10.76 3.80 -4.57
CA ALA A 250 -12.06 3.58 -5.19
C ALA A 250 -12.06 2.33 -6.08
N LEU A 251 -11.00 2.12 -6.86
CA LEU A 251 -10.80 0.93 -7.69
C LEU A 251 -10.76 -0.34 -6.83
N MET A 252 -9.98 -0.34 -5.75
CA MET A 252 -9.89 -1.48 -4.83
C MET A 252 -11.24 -1.80 -4.18
N ARG A 253 -12.03 -0.77 -3.83
CA ARG A 253 -13.40 -0.97 -3.32
C ARG A 253 -14.32 -1.59 -4.37
N ALA A 254 -14.22 -1.16 -5.62
CA ALA A 254 -14.99 -1.73 -6.72
C ALA A 254 -14.64 -3.22 -6.94
N LEU A 255 -13.36 -3.59 -6.87
CA LEU A 255 -12.92 -4.98 -6.99
C LEU A 255 -13.49 -5.88 -5.88
N ILE A 256 -13.53 -5.40 -4.64
CA ILE A 256 -14.12 -6.15 -3.52
C ILE A 256 -15.63 -6.35 -3.74
N GLY A 257 -16.33 -5.36 -4.30
CA GLY A 257 -17.75 -5.48 -4.66
C GLY A 257 -18.02 -6.49 -5.78
N LEU A 258 -17.07 -6.68 -6.70
CA LEU A 258 -17.15 -7.67 -7.78
C LEU A 258 -16.82 -9.10 -7.35
N ARG A 259 -16.35 -9.31 -6.11
CA ARG A 259 -15.92 -10.62 -5.60
C ARG A 259 -17.01 -11.68 -5.77
N ASP A 260 -18.24 -11.39 -5.35
CA ASP A 260 -19.31 -12.39 -5.33
C ASP A 260 -19.74 -12.78 -6.77
N VAL A 261 -19.77 -11.81 -7.70
CA VAL A 261 -20.02 -12.05 -9.13
C VAL A 261 -18.89 -12.85 -9.76
N SER A 262 -17.62 -12.56 -9.40
CA SER A 262 -16.46 -13.29 -9.92
C SER A 262 -16.45 -14.76 -9.49
N ILE A 263 -16.91 -15.06 -8.27
CA ILE A 263 -17.05 -16.43 -7.76
C ILE A 263 -18.13 -17.18 -8.56
N LEU A 264 -19.30 -16.56 -8.75
CA LEU A 264 -20.39 -17.15 -9.55
C LEU A 264 -19.97 -17.41 -11.00
N ALA A 265 -19.32 -16.43 -11.63
CA ALA A 265 -18.81 -16.57 -12.99
C ALA A 265 -17.79 -17.71 -13.10
N THR A 266 -16.87 -17.81 -12.15
CA THR A 266 -15.87 -18.90 -12.10
C THR A 266 -16.55 -20.26 -11.99
N PHE A 267 -17.60 -20.38 -11.17
CA PHE A 267 -18.36 -21.63 -11.04
C PHE A 267 -19.03 -22.06 -12.35
N ILE A 268 -19.71 -21.13 -13.02
CA ILE A 268 -20.38 -21.41 -14.31
C ILE A 268 -19.35 -21.78 -15.38
N LEU A 269 -18.29 -20.98 -15.52
CA LEU A 269 -17.22 -21.24 -16.48
C LEU A 269 -16.55 -22.59 -16.22
N SER A 270 -16.33 -22.98 -14.96
CA SER A 270 -15.76 -24.29 -14.62
C SER A 270 -16.67 -25.45 -15.05
N THR A 271 -17.99 -25.34 -14.86
CA THR A 271 -18.94 -26.38 -15.26
C THR A 271 -19.02 -26.51 -16.78
N CYS A 272 -19.07 -25.39 -17.50
CA CYS A 272 -19.03 -25.37 -18.96
C CYS A 272 -17.70 -25.92 -19.50
N ALA A 273 -16.57 -25.62 -18.85
CA ALA A 273 -15.26 -26.14 -19.23
C ALA A 273 -15.19 -27.67 -19.08
N LEU A 274 -15.77 -28.24 -18.01
CA LEU A 274 -15.84 -29.69 -17.84
C LEU A 274 -16.69 -30.35 -18.92
N ALA A 275 -17.88 -29.82 -19.20
CA ALA A 275 -18.72 -30.32 -20.28
C ALA A 275 -18.01 -30.23 -21.64
N GLY A 276 -17.37 -29.09 -21.94
CA GLY A 276 -16.62 -28.88 -23.17
C GLY A 276 -15.42 -29.82 -23.31
N LEU A 277 -14.69 -30.07 -22.23
CA LEU A 277 -13.58 -31.02 -22.23
C LEU A 277 -14.06 -32.44 -22.60
N GLN A 278 -15.17 -32.89 -22.03
CA GLN A 278 -15.71 -34.22 -22.33
C GLN A 278 -16.24 -34.33 -23.77
N LEU A 279 -16.88 -33.27 -24.28
CA LEU A 279 -17.49 -33.27 -25.61
C LEU A 279 -16.47 -33.10 -26.73
N TYR A 280 -15.41 -32.32 -26.51
CA TYR A 280 -14.48 -31.89 -27.56
C TYR A 280 -13.05 -32.40 -27.37
N SER A 281 -12.83 -33.36 -26.47
CA SER A 281 -11.52 -34.03 -26.32
C SER A 281 -11.09 -34.65 -27.65
N GLY A 282 -9.92 -34.26 -28.16
CA GLY A 282 -9.33 -34.80 -29.39
C GLY A 282 -9.97 -34.34 -30.71
N VAL A 283 -11.22 -33.84 -30.70
CA VAL A 283 -11.93 -33.42 -31.92
C VAL A 283 -11.19 -32.30 -32.67
N LEU A 284 -10.64 -31.33 -31.95
CA LEU A 284 -9.88 -30.21 -32.53
C LEU A 284 -8.53 -30.60 -33.15
N ARG A 285 -8.06 -31.84 -32.94
CA ARG A 285 -6.80 -32.36 -33.53
C ARG A 285 -7.03 -33.13 -34.83
N GLN A 286 -8.28 -33.34 -35.24
CA GLN A 286 -8.58 -34.02 -36.49
C GLN A 286 -8.03 -33.22 -37.67
N LYS A 287 -7.15 -33.85 -38.45
CA LYS A 287 -6.58 -33.32 -39.69
C LYS A 287 -6.87 -34.29 -40.83
N CYS A 288 -7.13 -33.77 -42.03
CA CYS A 288 -7.20 -34.60 -43.22
C CYS A 288 -5.79 -35.11 -43.55
N VAL A 289 -5.59 -36.42 -43.48
CA VAL A 289 -4.34 -37.06 -43.88
C VAL A 289 -4.48 -37.48 -45.36
N PRO A 290 -3.49 -37.18 -46.23
CA PRO A 290 -3.57 -37.59 -47.62
C PRO A 290 -3.57 -39.12 -47.74
N THR A 291 -4.58 -39.66 -48.41
CA THR A 291 -4.69 -41.10 -48.69
C THR A 291 -3.67 -41.50 -49.76
N TYR A 292 -2.68 -42.32 -49.42
CA TYR A 292 -1.71 -42.86 -50.38
C TYR A 292 -2.32 -44.03 -51.19
N VAL A 293 -3.44 -43.81 -51.88
CA VAL A 293 -3.98 -44.79 -52.84
C VAL A 293 -3.50 -44.40 -54.23
N SER A 294 -2.29 -44.84 -54.60
CA SER A 294 -1.86 -45.05 -55.99
C SER A 294 -0.37 -45.41 -56.13
N PHE A 295 0.12 -46.47 -55.48
CA PHE A 295 1.43 -47.06 -55.83
C PHE A 295 1.50 -48.59 -55.71
N LEU A 296 0.41 -49.30 -56.02
CA LEU A 296 0.43 -50.78 -56.13
C LEU A 296 -0.01 -51.31 -57.51
N ASN A 297 0.08 -50.47 -58.55
CA ASN A 297 -0.04 -50.92 -59.94
C ASN A 297 1.27 -50.77 -60.74
N ASN A 298 2.41 -50.89 -60.06
CA ASN A 298 3.59 -51.40 -60.76
C ASN A 298 4.51 -52.14 -59.79
N SER A 299 4.86 -53.34 -60.21
CA SER A 299 5.76 -54.25 -59.55
C SER A 299 7.15 -53.62 -59.41
N ASN A 300 7.75 -53.86 -58.23
CA ASN A 300 9.16 -53.61 -57.88
C ASN A 300 9.54 -52.15 -57.61
N LEU A 301 9.53 -51.72 -56.34
CA LEU A 301 10.66 -50.99 -55.73
C LEU A 301 10.52 -50.87 -54.21
N TYR A 302 11.45 -51.52 -53.51
CA TYR A 302 12.13 -51.17 -52.25
C TYR A 302 11.42 -50.30 -51.20
N GLY A 303 11.45 -50.83 -49.96
CA GLY A 303 10.88 -50.26 -48.76
C GLY A 303 11.24 -48.80 -48.51
N VAL A 304 10.20 -47.97 -48.40
CA VAL A 304 10.28 -46.63 -47.84
C VAL A 304 9.03 -46.40 -46.98
N GLN A 305 9.28 -46.19 -45.68
CA GLN A 305 8.43 -45.51 -44.70
C GLN A 305 7.15 -46.19 -44.16
N LEU A 306 7.33 -47.29 -43.41
CA LEU A 306 6.42 -47.69 -42.33
C LEU A 306 6.88 -47.20 -40.94
N ASN A 307 7.77 -46.20 -40.86
CA ASN A 307 8.25 -45.65 -39.56
C ASN A 307 7.52 -44.38 -39.10
N MET A 308 6.75 -43.71 -39.96
CA MET A 308 6.11 -42.43 -39.58
C MET A 308 4.75 -42.63 -38.90
N SER A 309 4.06 -43.74 -39.19
CA SER A 309 2.76 -44.06 -38.58
C SER A 309 2.88 -44.72 -37.20
N PHE A 310 4.00 -45.39 -36.90
CA PHE A 310 4.19 -46.13 -35.65
C PHE A 310 4.66 -45.21 -34.49
N GLU A 311 5.50 -44.22 -34.76
CA GLU A 311 5.90 -43.16 -33.79
C GLU A 311 4.70 -42.34 -33.31
N PHE A 312 3.75 -42.03 -34.20
CA PHE A 312 2.54 -41.30 -33.83
C PHE A 312 1.56 -42.16 -33.00
N TYR A 313 1.52 -43.48 -33.25
CA TYR A 313 0.68 -44.40 -32.47
C TYR A 313 1.23 -44.68 -31.07
N LEU A 314 2.56 -44.71 -30.91
CA LEU A 314 3.21 -44.88 -29.59
C LEU A 314 3.07 -43.65 -28.69
N ALA A 315 3.09 -42.44 -29.25
CA ALA A 315 2.84 -41.21 -28.48
C ALA A 315 1.41 -41.12 -27.91
N GLU A 316 0.43 -41.75 -28.57
CA GLU A 316 -0.96 -41.80 -28.10
C GLU A 316 -1.17 -42.85 -26.98
N ILE A 317 -0.44 -43.98 -27.01
CA ILE A 317 -0.49 -45.02 -25.97
C ILE A 317 0.19 -44.55 -24.67
N ASP A 318 1.26 -43.76 -24.75
CA ASP A 318 1.98 -43.29 -23.55
C ASP A 318 1.12 -42.35 -22.68
N ASN A 319 0.27 -41.52 -23.31
CA ASN A 319 -0.67 -40.64 -22.59
C ASN A 319 -1.86 -41.39 -21.97
N GLU A 320 -2.43 -42.38 -22.67
CA GLU A 320 -3.49 -43.26 -22.15
C GLU A 320 -3.00 -44.06 -20.92
N SER A 321 -1.74 -44.49 -20.93
CA SER A 321 -1.13 -45.25 -19.82
C SER A 321 -0.81 -44.38 -18.59
N MET A 322 -0.45 -43.10 -18.78
CA MET A 322 -0.23 -42.14 -17.69
C MET A 322 -1.54 -41.77 -16.99
N LEU A 323 -2.62 -41.55 -17.75
CA LEU A 323 -3.93 -41.19 -17.18
C LEU A 323 -4.57 -42.35 -16.41
N LYS A 324 -4.42 -43.59 -16.87
CA LYS A 324 -4.87 -44.77 -16.09
C LYS A 324 -4.05 -44.99 -14.81
N LYS A 325 -2.75 -44.66 -14.78
CA LYS A 325 -1.92 -44.76 -13.56
C LYS A 325 -2.25 -43.71 -12.50
N ILE A 326 -2.84 -42.57 -12.87
CA ILE A 326 -3.22 -41.50 -11.94
C ILE A 326 -4.62 -41.74 -11.34
N PHE A 327 -5.54 -42.36 -12.07
CA PHE A 327 -6.92 -42.59 -11.60
C PHE A 327 -7.19 -43.97 -10.97
N LEU A 328 -6.33 -44.98 -11.17
CA LEU A 328 -6.53 -46.34 -10.59
C LEU A 328 -5.65 -46.64 -9.36
N LYS A 329 -5.02 -45.63 -8.75
CA LYS A 329 -4.19 -45.79 -7.54
C LYS A 329 -4.64 -44.90 -6.36
N GLY A 330 -5.93 -44.60 -6.30
CA GLY A 330 -6.61 -43.99 -5.15
C GLY A 330 -7.61 -44.97 -4.56
#